data_AF-A0A5M3N0U9-F1
#
_entry.id   AF-A0A5M3N0U9-F1
#
_cell.length_a   1.000
_cell.length_b   1.000
_cell.length_c   1.000
_cell.angle_alpha   90.00
_cell.angle_beta   90.00
_cell.angle_gamma   90.00
#
_symmetry.space_group_name_H-M   'P 1'
#
loop_
_entity.id
_entity.type
_entity.pdbx_description
1 polymer ?
#
loop_
_entity_poly.entity_id
_entity_poly.type
_entity_poly.pdbx_seq_one_letter_code
_entity_poly.pdbx_strand_id
1 'polypeptide(L)'
;MLLAIFWTNTLSIARLAALQTASSSLQDTFESISMGLKELPTAVARVKSFYTLVDMKNELASGFTSYPPPGNKAKEGMAINIKNVSFTYKGSQASRDAITDVSLSIRAGQLVVIVGANGSGKSTLLRLLVRLYAPVSGVIELDGHPIEEYNVNDLRRAIAHLSQDHKLLPLSVAENIGVGCLEKSDDMTAIKDAAVLAGAEGLVKKFERGFETVLTPAGTAQMSFNASGNEALTAEFNKMEKSADVSGGERQRIVAARTFMRLFSDDINLVTVDEPSSALDPQGECELFQRLRNARHGRTMIFVTHRFGHLTKYADLIVCMKDGKIVETGTHDGLLKSAGEYARLYNIQASAFTS
;
A
#
# COMPACT_ATOMS: atom_id res chain seq x y z
N MET A 1 62.29 0.48 32.48
CA MET A 1 62.16 -0.57 33.52
C MET A 1 61.54 -1.85 32.96
N LEU A 2 61.98 -2.34 31.78
CA LEU A 2 61.47 -3.57 31.15
C LEU A 2 62.59 -4.57 30.78
N LEU A 3 63.86 -4.15 30.89
CA LEU A 3 65.03 -4.99 30.55
C LEU A 3 65.67 -5.68 31.78
N ALA A 4 65.21 -5.40 33.00
CA ALA A 4 65.76 -6.01 34.22
C ALA A 4 65.17 -7.39 34.56
N ILE A 5 64.19 -7.88 33.79
CA ILE A 5 63.50 -9.16 34.05
C ILE A 5 64.29 -10.37 33.50
N PHE A 6 65.25 -10.14 32.60
CA PHE A 6 65.91 -11.24 31.88
C PHE A 6 67.24 -11.73 32.48
N TRP A 7 67.73 -11.11 33.56
CA TRP A 7 69.04 -11.46 34.13
C TRP A 7 68.90 -11.85 35.61
N THR A 8 68.64 -13.14 35.86
CA THR A 8 69.13 -13.98 36.99
C THR A 8 68.38 -15.32 37.02
N ASN A 9 69.05 -16.39 37.48
CA ASN A 9 68.69 -17.82 37.48
C ASN A 9 67.37 -18.24 38.19
N THR A 10 66.20 -17.61 37.94
CA THR A 10 64.91 -18.04 38.55
C THR A 10 63.70 -17.90 37.60
N LEU A 11 63.70 -18.60 36.46
CA LEU A 11 62.47 -18.81 35.69
C LEU A 11 61.69 -19.99 36.27
N SER A 12 60.71 -19.72 37.13
CA SER A 12 59.77 -20.75 37.61
C SER A 12 58.64 -20.95 36.59
N ILE A 13 58.16 -22.19 36.45
CA ILE A 13 57.00 -22.55 35.60
C ILE A 13 55.79 -21.65 35.91
N ALA A 14 55.58 -21.27 37.17
CA ALA A 14 54.50 -20.38 37.58
C ALA A 14 54.63 -18.96 36.99
N ARG A 15 55.87 -18.44 36.82
CA ARG A 15 56.12 -17.13 36.22
C ARG A 15 55.91 -17.15 34.70
N LEU A 16 56.28 -18.26 34.04
CA LEU A 16 55.97 -18.48 32.63
C LEU A 16 54.46 -18.56 32.37
N ALA A 17 53.72 -19.29 33.22
CA ALA A 17 52.27 -19.36 33.15
C ALA A 17 51.62 -17.98 33.35
N ALA A 18 52.08 -17.20 34.33
CA ALA A 18 51.60 -15.84 34.55
C ALA A 18 51.89 -14.91 33.35
N LEU A 19 53.07 -15.01 32.73
CA LEU A 19 53.43 -14.26 31.52
C LEU A 19 52.54 -14.66 30.34
N GLN A 20 52.27 -15.96 30.17
CA GLN A 20 51.40 -16.47 29.11
C GLN A 20 49.97 -15.97 29.30
N THR A 21 49.41 -16.04 30.51
CA THR A 21 48.07 -15.51 30.81
C THR A 21 48.00 -14.00 30.58
N ALA A 22 49.03 -13.24 30.98
CA ALA A 22 49.09 -11.80 30.71
C ALA A 22 49.16 -11.49 29.21
N SER A 23 49.93 -12.28 28.45
CA SER A 23 50.04 -12.13 26.99
C SER A 23 48.73 -12.46 26.28
N SER A 24 48.06 -13.54 26.67
CA SER A 24 46.74 -13.90 26.12
C SER A 24 45.70 -12.83 26.45
N SER A 25 45.66 -12.34 27.68
CA SER A 25 44.75 -11.26 28.07
C SER A 25 45.00 -9.95 27.28
N LEU A 26 46.27 -9.61 27.02
CA LEU A 26 46.61 -8.47 26.16
C LEU A 26 46.15 -8.68 24.71
N GLN A 27 46.32 -9.89 24.17
CA GLN A 27 45.87 -10.24 22.83
C GLN A 27 44.33 -10.13 22.73
N ASP A 28 43.60 -10.69 23.69
CA ASP A 28 42.13 -10.64 23.74
C ASP A 28 41.63 -9.19 23.84
N THR A 29 42.32 -8.35 24.61
CA THR A 29 42.01 -6.92 24.74
C THR A 29 42.23 -6.19 23.41
N PHE A 30 43.34 -6.48 22.73
CA PHE A 30 43.65 -5.88 21.43
C PHE A 30 42.66 -6.31 20.35
N GLU A 31 42.27 -7.58 20.34
CA GLU A 31 41.21 -8.09 19.45
C GLU A 31 39.86 -7.42 19.73
N SER A 32 39.48 -7.25 21.00
CA SER A 32 38.25 -6.58 21.41
C SER A 32 38.20 -5.12 20.94
N ILE A 33 39.31 -4.39 21.13
CA ILE A 33 39.43 -3.00 20.64
C ILE A 33 39.38 -2.96 19.11
N SER A 34 40.09 -3.84 18.43
CA SER A 34 40.11 -3.93 16.97
C SER A 34 38.72 -4.22 16.39
N MET A 35 37.96 -5.12 17.02
CA MET A 35 36.58 -5.42 16.65
C MET A 35 35.68 -4.19 16.85
N GLY A 36 35.76 -3.51 18.00
CA GLY A 36 35.01 -2.28 18.24
C GLY A 36 35.34 -1.15 17.25
N LEU A 37 36.62 -0.98 16.90
CA LEU A 37 37.05 0.02 15.90
C LEU A 37 36.51 -0.27 14.49
N LYS A 38 36.32 -1.56 14.13
CA LYS A 38 35.71 -1.94 12.84
C LYS A 38 34.22 -1.60 12.78
N GLU A 39 33.52 -1.54 13.91
CA GLU A 39 32.10 -1.18 13.96
C GLU A 39 31.86 0.34 13.92
N LEU A 40 32.83 1.16 14.33
CA LEU A 40 32.69 2.62 14.38
C LEU A 40 32.24 3.26 13.05
N PRO A 41 32.84 2.95 11.88
CA PRO A 41 32.38 3.53 10.61
C PRO A 41 30.92 3.21 10.30
N THR A 42 30.49 1.98 10.61
CA THR A 42 29.10 1.53 10.43
C THR A 42 28.16 2.26 11.39
N ALA A 43 28.56 2.45 12.64
CA ALA A 43 27.81 3.21 13.63
C ALA A 43 27.66 4.68 13.19
N VAL A 44 28.76 5.32 12.76
CA VAL A 44 28.74 6.70 12.24
C VAL A 44 27.87 6.82 11.00
N ALA A 45 27.94 5.86 10.07
CA ALA A 45 27.08 5.84 8.88
C ALA A 45 25.59 5.73 9.26
N ARG A 46 25.23 4.87 10.23
CA ARG A 46 23.86 4.77 10.74
C ARG A 46 23.38 6.07 11.38
N VAL A 47 24.22 6.71 12.19
CA VAL A 47 23.93 8.01 12.79
C VAL A 47 23.71 9.08 11.72
N LYS A 48 24.57 9.13 10.69
CA LYS A 48 24.41 10.06 9.57
C LYS A 48 23.08 9.82 8.84
N SER A 49 22.74 8.57 8.54
CA SER A 49 21.47 8.21 7.93
C SER A 49 20.27 8.61 8.80
N PHE A 50 20.35 8.44 10.11
CA PHE A 50 19.32 8.89 11.04
C PHE A 50 19.12 10.41 10.98
N TYR A 51 20.19 11.20 11.04
CA TYR A 51 20.08 12.66 10.91
C TYR A 51 19.52 13.09 9.56
N THR A 52 19.88 12.41 8.46
CA THR A 52 19.26 12.70 7.15
C THR A 52 17.75 12.42 7.12
N LEU A 53 17.25 11.46 7.92
CA LEU A 53 15.82 11.20 8.04
C LEU A 53 15.10 12.30 8.82
N VAL A 54 15.74 12.85 9.86
CA VAL A 54 15.19 13.97 10.66
C VAL A 54 15.04 15.22 9.80
N ASP A 55 15.95 15.45 8.85
CA ASP A 55 15.92 16.61 7.94
C ASP A 55 14.96 16.42 6.74
N MET A 56 14.24 15.29 6.64
CA MET A 56 13.27 15.09 5.57
C MET A 56 12.10 16.06 5.71
N LYS A 57 11.97 16.97 4.74
CA LYS A 57 10.85 17.89 4.66
C LYS A 57 9.63 17.17 4.07
N ASN A 58 8.47 17.37 4.70
CA ASN A 58 7.21 16.93 4.11
C ASN A 58 6.94 17.77 2.84
N GLU A 59 6.90 17.09 1.69
CA GLU A 59 6.66 17.73 0.39
C GLU A 59 5.18 18.10 0.16
N LEU A 60 4.27 17.50 0.93
CA LEU A 60 2.83 17.77 0.89
C LEU A 60 2.44 18.63 2.09
N ALA A 61 2.60 19.94 1.96
CA ALA A 61 2.07 20.88 2.93
C ALA A 61 0.54 20.72 3.02
N SER A 62 0.02 20.67 4.24
CA SER A 62 -1.43 20.67 4.49
C SER A 62 -1.96 22.08 4.35
N GLY A 63 -3.07 22.23 3.64
CA GLY A 63 -3.82 23.47 3.63
C GLY A 63 -4.69 23.64 4.88
N PHE A 64 -5.46 24.72 4.91
CA PHE A 64 -6.28 25.14 6.06
C PHE A 64 -7.78 24.93 5.86
N THR A 65 -8.23 24.64 4.63
CA THR A 65 -9.64 24.47 4.29
C THR A 65 -10.13 23.09 4.73
N SER A 66 -11.18 23.04 5.55
CA SER A 66 -11.80 21.75 5.92
C SER A 66 -12.50 21.12 4.72
N TYR A 67 -12.55 19.78 4.67
CA TYR A 67 -13.46 19.06 3.78
C TYR A 67 -14.62 18.47 4.61
N PRO A 68 -15.88 18.60 4.17
CA PRO A 68 -16.33 19.33 2.98
C PRO A 68 -16.15 20.85 3.15
N PRO A 69 -15.99 21.60 2.05
CA PRO A 69 -15.77 23.05 2.12
C PRO A 69 -16.96 23.75 2.78
N PRO A 70 -16.74 24.84 3.55
CA PRO A 70 -17.80 25.56 4.26
C PRO A 70 -18.94 25.98 3.32
N GLY A 71 -20.18 25.62 3.68
CA GLY A 71 -21.37 25.93 2.87
C GLY A 71 -21.76 24.86 1.85
N ASN A 72 -20.93 23.85 1.61
CA ASN A 72 -21.27 22.70 0.79
C ASN A 72 -21.53 21.47 1.67
N LYS A 73 -22.74 20.90 1.62
CA LYS A 73 -22.97 19.56 2.18
C LYS A 73 -22.62 18.59 1.08
N ALA A 74 -21.54 17.82 1.23
CA ALA A 74 -21.10 16.82 0.25
C ALA A 74 -22.09 15.64 0.19
N LYS A 75 -23.30 15.88 -0.32
CA LYS A 75 -24.37 14.89 -0.43
C LYS A 75 -24.37 14.14 -1.76
N GLU A 76 -23.66 14.63 -2.76
CA GLU A 76 -23.70 14.11 -4.15
C GLU A 76 -22.32 13.62 -4.63
N GLY A 77 -21.45 13.18 -3.72
CA GLY A 77 -20.08 12.79 -4.05
C GLY A 77 -19.16 13.98 -4.33
N MET A 78 -17.92 13.70 -4.73
CA MET A 78 -16.87 14.70 -4.97
C MET A 78 -16.77 15.02 -6.47
N ALA A 79 -16.91 16.29 -6.85
CA ALA A 79 -16.62 16.75 -8.21
C ALA A 79 -15.11 17.01 -8.36
N ILE A 80 -14.53 16.59 -9.49
CA ILE A 80 -13.09 16.68 -9.74
C ILE A 80 -12.87 17.38 -11.07
N ASN A 81 -11.99 18.38 -11.08
CA ASN A 81 -11.59 19.09 -12.29
C ASN A 81 -10.06 19.17 -12.36
N ILE A 82 -9.49 18.64 -13.44
CA ILE A 82 -8.05 18.58 -13.68
C ILE A 82 -7.76 19.53 -14.84
N LYS A 83 -6.84 20.49 -14.64
CA LYS A 83 -6.47 21.50 -15.64
C LYS A 83 -4.97 21.44 -15.93
N ASN A 84 -4.63 20.97 -17.13
CA ASN A 84 -3.26 20.97 -17.68
C ASN A 84 -2.21 20.35 -16.74
N VAL A 85 -2.56 19.25 -16.07
CA VAL A 85 -1.71 18.64 -15.06
C VAL A 85 -0.59 17.84 -15.68
N SER A 86 0.64 18.05 -15.21
CA SER A 86 1.81 17.23 -15.54
C SER A 86 2.54 16.77 -14.28
N PHE A 87 3.13 15.58 -14.31
CA PHE A 87 3.79 15.00 -13.16
C PHE A 87 4.90 14.01 -13.54
N THR A 88 5.99 14.07 -12.76
CA THR A 88 7.18 13.22 -12.93
C THR A 88 7.70 12.79 -11.56
N TYR A 89 7.99 11.50 -11.39
CA TYR A 89 8.52 10.96 -10.14
C TYR A 89 9.96 11.43 -9.91
N LYS A 90 10.25 11.91 -8.70
CA LYS A 90 11.60 12.29 -8.28
C LYS A 90 12.55 11.10 -8.34
N GLY A 91 13.74 11.29 -8.92
CA GLY A 91 14.74 10.23 -9.06
C GLY A 91 14.47 9.23 -10.19
N SER A 92 13.43 9.43 -11.01
CA SER A 92 13.22 8.64 -12.21
C SER A 92 14.37 8.87 -13.20
N GLN A 93 15.06 7.80 -13.59
CA GLN A 93 16.05 7.79 -14.67
C GLN A 93 15.37 7.88 -16.06
N ALA A 94 14.05 7.71 -16.13
CA ALA A 94 13.30 7.83 -17.38
C ALA A 94 13.10 9.31 -17.71
N SER A 95 13.51 9.71 -18.93
CA SER A 95 13.34 11.06 -19.50
C SER A 95 11.87 11.47 -19.74
N ARG A 96 10.90 10.66 -19.30
CA ARG A 96 9.49 10.82 -19.67
C ARG A 96 8.64 11.08 -18.45
N ASP A 97 7.81 12.11 -18.54
CA ASP A 97 6.80 12.42 -17.54
C ASP A 97 5.78 11.28 -17.43
N ALA A 98 5.34 10.99 -16.22
CA ALA A 98 4.34 9.96 -15.96
C ALA A 98 2.93 10.44 -16.33
N ILE A 99 2.71 11.76 -16.26
CA ILE A 99 1.49 12.46 -16.69
C ILE A 99 1.93 13.71 -17.46
N THR A 100 1.33 13.97 -18.62
CA THR A 100 1.66 15.13 -19.47
C THR A 100 0.39 15.84 -19.92
N ASP A 101 0.22 17.09 -19.51
CA ASP A 101 -0.86 18.00 -19.92
C ASP A 101 -2.27 17.37 -19.90
N VAL A 102 -2.60 16.72 -18.79
CA VAL A 102 -3.89 16.05 -18.62
C VAL A 102 -4.95 17.04 -18.14
N SER A 103 -6.05 17.12 -18.88
CA SER A 103 -7.26 17.85 -18.47
C SER A 103 -8.47 16.92 -18.49
N LEU A 104 -9.28 16.94 -17.42
CA LEU A 104 -10.41 16.03 -17.23
C LEU A 104 -11.41 16.64 -16.26
N SER A 105 -12.71 16.52 -16.54
CA SER A 105 -13.77 16.86 -15.58
C SER A 105 -14.60 15.62 -15.25
N ILE A 106 -14.78 15.38 -13.95
CA ILE A 106 -15.60 14.32 -13.38
C ILE A 106 -16.67 15.02 -12.53
N ARG A 107 -17.93 14.75 -12.85
CA ARG A 107 -19.07 15.29 -12.10
C ARG A 107 -19.25 14.52 -10.80
N ALA A 108 -19.81 15.21 -9.80
CA ALA A 108 -20.15 14.61 -8.52
C ALA A 108 -21.03 13.36 -8.73
N GLY A 109 -20.67 12.29 -8.03
CA GLY A 109 -21.40 11.03 -8.03
C GLY A 109 -21.12 10.13 -9.23
N GLN A 110 -20.35 10.54 -10.24
CA GLN A 110 -20.08 9.72 -11.45
C GLN A 110 -19.28 8.44 -11.18
N LEU A 111 -19.56 7.40 -11.97
CA LEU A 111 -18.73 6.20 -12.08
C LEU A 111 -17.80 6.33 -13.28
N VAL A 112 -16.51 6.50 -13.00
CA VAL A 112 -15.45 6.69 -13.99
C VAL A 112 -14.58 5.44 -14.05
N VAL A 113 -14.22 5.03 -15.26
CA VAL A 113 -13.27 3.93 -15.49
C VAL A 113 -12.09 4.43 -16.32
N ILE A 114 -10.89 4.36 -15.75
CA ILE A 114 -9.64 4.71 -16.41
C ILE A 114 -9.01 3.44 -16.96
N VAL A 115 -8.80 3.40 -18.28
CA VAL A 115 -8.26 2.24 -19.01
C VAL A 115 -7.03 2.63 -19.81
N GLY A 116 -6.23 1.63 -20.19
CA GLY A 116 -5.01 1.83 -20.97
C GLY A 116 -3.95 0.77 -20.68
N ALA A 117 -2.92 0.73 -21.50
CA ALA A 117 -1.80 -0.22 -21.33
C ALA A 117 -1.04 -0.02 -20.01
N ASN A 118 -0.27 -1.01 -19.59
CA ASN A 118 0.62 -0.87 -18.43
C ASN A 118 1.63 0.26 -18.69
N GLY A 119 1.88 1.07 -17.66
CA GLY A 119 2.74 2.26 -17.79
C GLY A 119 2.10 3.47 -18.47
N SER A 120 0.80 3.45 -18.82
CA SER A 120 0.15 4.60 -19.47
C SER A 120 -0.15 5.81 -18.57
N GLY A 121 0.07 5.70 -17.25
CA GLY A 121 -0.14 6.76 -16.27
C GLY A 121 -1.37 6.60 -15.36
N LYS A 122 -2.19 5.55 -15.53
CA LYS A 122 -3.46 5.35 -14.79
C LYS A 122 -3.33 5.43 -13.26
N SER A 123 -2.48 4.60 -12.67
CA SER A 123 -2.24 4.58 -11.22
C SER A 123 -1.59 5.87 -10.72
N THR A 124 -0.75 6.51 -11.55
CA THR A 124 -0.16 7.82 -11.23
C THR A 124 -1.24 8.91 -11.15
N LEU A 125 -2.17 8.95 -12.11
CA LEU A 125 -3.29 9.88 -12.10
C LEU A 125 -4.14 9.69 -10.84
N LEU A 126 -4.45 8.44 -10.48
CA LEU A 126 -5.21 8.13 -9.28
C LEU A 126 -4.49 8.57 -7.99
N ARG A 127 -3.16 8.39 -7.90
CA ARG A 127 -2.34 8.87 -6.78
C ARG A 127 -2.31 10.39 -6.64
N LEU A 128 -2.38 11.14 -7.74
CA LEU A 128 -2.55 12.60 -7.72
C LEU A 128 -3.92 12.98 -7.16
N LEU A 129 -5.00 12.30 -7.60
CA LEU A 129 -6.36 12.55 -7.15
C LEU A 129 -6.58 12.28 -5.65
N VAL A 130 -5.88 11.29 -5.09
CA VAL A 130 -5.93 11.00 -3.64
C VAL A 130 -4.89 11.80 -2.83
N ARG A 131 -4.23 12.79 -3.45
CA ARG A 131 -3.20 13.65 -2.85
C ARG A 131 -2.09 12.85 -2.14
N LEU A 132 -1.61 11.78 -2.79
CA LEU A 132 -0.38 11.08 -2.40
C LEU A 132 0.87 11.73 -3.03
N TYR A 133 0.69 12.46 -4.13
CA TYR A 133 1.70 13.30 -4.77
C TYR A 133 1.07 14.63 -5.17
N ALA A 134 1.89 15.67 -5.26
CA ALA A 134 1.50 16.95 -5.85
C ALA A 134 1.90 17.00 -7.33
N PRO A 135 1.10 17.62 -8.20
CA PRO A 135 1.48 17.83 -9.59
C PRO A 135 2.72 18.74 -9.70
N VAL A 136 3.48 18.59 -10.78
CA VAL A 136 4.61 19.49 -11.10
C VAL A 136 4.10 20.79 -11.72
N SER A 137 3.03 20.70 -12.52
CA SER A 137 2.33 21.84 -13.11
C SER A 137 0.86 21.51 -13.30
N GLY A 138 0.04 22.55 -13.50
CA GLY A 138 -1.42 22.45 -13.57
C GLY A 138 -2.09 22.49 -12.20
N VAL A 139 -3.42 22.37 -12.20
CA VAL A 139 -4.24 22.46 -10.97
C VAL A 139 -5.26 21.34 -10.95
N ILE A 140 -5.44 20.73 -9.78
CA ILE A 140 -6.54 19.80 -9.50
C ILE A 140 -7.49 20.50 -8.54
N GLU A 141 -8.75 20.61 -8.91
CA GLU A 141 -9.80 21.20 -8.08
C GLU A 141 -10.77 20.10 -7.63
N LEU A 142 -11.12 20.11 -6.34
CA LEU A 142 -12.15 19.28 -5.75
C LEU A 142 -13.29 20.18 -5.26
N ASP A 143 -14.50 19.93 -5.75
CA ASP A 143 -15.69 20.74 -5.45
C ASP A 143 -15.45 22.25 -5.68
N GLY A 144 -14.72 22.57 -6.75
CA GLY A 144 -14.40 23.94 -7.17
C GLY A 144 -13.23 24.61 -6.43
N HIS A 145 -12.59 23.94 -5.48
CA HIS A 145 -11.44 24.48 -4.73
C HIS A 145 -10.16 23.71 -5.05
N PRO A 146 -9.00 24.37 -5.17
CA PRO A 146 -7.72 23.69 -5.38
C PRO A 146 -7.45 22.63 -4.31
N ILE A 147 -6.98 21.46 -4.74
CA ILE A 147 -6.76 20.31 -3.86
C ILE A 147 -5.74 20.62 -2.77
N GLU A 148 -4.81 21.55 -3.02
CA GLU A 148 -3.74 21.96 -2.10
C GLU A 148 -4.26 22.76 -0.90
N GLU A 149 -5.38 23.48 -1.07
CA GLU A 149 -5.95 24.32 -0.01
C GLU A 149 -6.60 23.52 1.11
N TYR A 150 -7.00 22.27 0.83
CA TYR A 150 -7.63 21.43 1.83
C TYR A 150 -6.66 20.97 2.92
N ASN A 151 -7.19 20.75 4.12
CA ASN A 151 -6.54 19.96 5.15
C ASN A 151 -6.40 18.52 4.65
N VAL A 152 -5.18 17.99 4.67
CA VAL A 152 -4.89 16.67 4.10
C VAL A 152 -5.61 15.54 4.85
N ASN A 153 -5.80 15.68 6.16
CA ASN A 153 -6.46 14.66 6.96
C ASN A 153 -7.96 14.63 6.67
N ASP A 154 -8.61 15.80 6.59
CA ASP A 154 -10.04 15.90 6.32
C ASP A 154 -10.35 15.46 4.89
N LEU A 155 -9.51 15.86 3.92
CA LEU A 155 -9.63 15.38 2.54
C LEU A 155 -9.50 13.86 2.47
N ARG A 156 -8.47 13.27 3.08
CA ARG A 156 -8.27 11.81 3.04
C ARG A 156 -9.34 11.06 3.83
N ARG A 157 -9.95 11.68 4.85
CA ARG A 157 -11.14 11.12 5.50
C ARG A 157 -12.31 11.00 4.52
N ALA A 158 -12.47 11.91 3.56
CA ALA A 158 -13.54 11.80 2.58
C ALA A 158 -13.27 10.85 1.41
N ILE A 159 -12.09 10.23 1.37
CA ILE A 159 -11.64 9.36 0.29
C ILE A 159 -11.49 7.92 0.80
N ALA A 160 -12.11 6.97 0.11
CA ALA A 160 -11.78 5.56 0.21
C ALA A 160 -10.84 5.19 -0.95
N HIS A 161 -9.67 4.62 -0.65
CA HIS A 161 -8.69 4.21 -1.65
C HIS A 161 -8.34 2.73 -1.50
N LEU A 162 -8.61 1.95 -2.55
CA LEU A 162 -8.17 0.56 -2.67
C LEU A 162 -6.99 0.52 -3.64
N SER A 163 -5.80 0.29 -3.10
CA SER A 163 -4.55 0.20 -3.87
C SER A 163 -4.30 -1.21 -4.41
N GLN A 164 -3.57 -1.29 -5.53
CA GLN A 164 -3.06 -2.55 -6.09
C GLN A 164 -2.17 -3.35 -5.11
N ASP A 165 -1.45 -2.65 -4.22
CA ASP A 165 -0.63 -3.29 -3.18
C ASP A 165 -1.54 -3.82 -2.04
N HIS A 166 -1.92 -5.09 -2.11
CA HIS A 166 -2.76 -5.76 -1.12
C HIS A 166 -2.01 -6.10 0.18
N LYS A 167 -1.50 -5.09 0.88
CA LYS A 167 -0.74 -5.27 2.13
C LYS A 167 -1.67 -5.56 3.31
N LEU A 168 -1.47 -6.72 3.91
CA LEU A 168 -2.03 -7.07 5.20
C LEU A 168 -1.16 -6.51 6.32
N LEU A 169 -1.82 -6.13 7.41
CA LEU A 169 -1.17 -5.74 8.64
C LEU A 169 -0.92 -7.01 9.48
N PRO A 170 0.15 -7.02 10.30
CA PRO A 170 0.46 -8.11 11.23
C PRO A 170 -0.53 -8.11 12.41
N LEU A 171 -1.81 -8.26 12.11
CA LEU A 171 -2.98 -8.12 12.98
C LEU A 171 -3.98 -9.24 12.68
N SER A 172 -5.01 -9.41 13.51
CA SER A 172 -6.10 -10.34 13.24
C SER A 172 -6.85 -10.01 11.94
N VAL A 173 -7.62 -10.97 11.40
CA VAL A 173 -8.50 -10.71 10.26
C VAL A 173 -9.51 -9.61 10.60
N ALA A 174 -10.11 -9.65 11.79
CA ALA A 174 -11.04 -8.61 12.27
C ALA A 174 -10.37 -7.24 12.30
N GLU A 175 -9.20 -7.12 12.91
CA GLU A 175 -8.45 -5.86 13.00
C GLU A 175 -8.04 -5.35 11.62
N ASN A 176 -7.60 -6.24 10.72
CA ASN A 176 -7.26 -5.88 9.34
C ASN A 176 -8.46 -5.25 8.61
N ILE A 177 -9.68 -5.73 8.85
CA ILE A 177 -10.90 -5.18 8.27
C ILE A 177 -11.31 -3.90 9.00
N GLY A 178 -11.32 -3.93 10.34
CA GLY A 178 -11.76 -2.85 11.22
C GLY A 178 -10.97 -1.55 11.07
N VAL A 179 -9.67 -1.61 10.76
CA VAL A 179 -8.83 -0.43 10.45
C VAL A 179 -9.40 0.40 9.29
N GLY A 180 -10.26 -0.17 8.44
CA GLY A 180 -10.98 0.57 7.40
C GLY A 180 -11.91 1.66 7.96
N CYS A 181 -12.46 1.49 9.16
CA CYS A 181 -13.28 2.50 9.82
C CYS A 181 -13.09 2.42 11.35
N LEU A 182 -12.25 3.31 11.89
CA LEU A 182 -11.92 3.34 13.32
C LEU A 182 -13.13 3.57 14.23
N GLU A 183 -14.17 4.27 13.75
CA GLU A 183 -15.39 4.50 14.52
C GLU A 183 -16.21 3.22 14.74
N LYS A 184 -16.03 2.23 13.86
CA LYS A 184 -16.73 0.94 13.89
C LYS A 184 -15.75 -0.23 14.02
N SER A 185 -14.50 0.02 14.42
CA SER A 185 -13.45 -1.01 14.42
C SER A 185 -13.73 -2.18 15.37
N ASP A 186 -14.53 -1.94 16.41
CA ASP A 186 -14.89 -2.95 17.41
C ASP A 186 -16.28 -3.55 17.15
N ASP A 187 -16.98 -3.07 16.11
CA ASP A 187 -18.28 -3.57 15.71
C ASP A 187 -18.14 -4.84 14.86
N MET A 188 -18.19 -5.99 15.52
CA MET A 188 -18.11 -7.29 14.87
C MET A 188 -19.24 -7.58 13.88
N THR A 189 -20.37 -6.87 13.95
CA THR A 189 -21.43 -7.01 12.94
C THR A 189 -21.01 -6.33 11.64
N ALA A 190 -20.54 -5.09 11.72
CA ALA A 190 -19.99 -4.36 10.58
C ALA A 190 -18.79 -5.10 9.96
N ILE A 191 -17.88 -5.65 10.77
CA ILE A 191 -16.74 -6.43 10.27
C ILE A 191 -17.20 -7.65 9.46
N LYS A 192 -18.19 -8.39 9.98
CA LYS A 192 -18.75 -9.57 9.28
C LYS A 192 -19.43 -9.16 7.97
N ASP A 193 -20.21 -8.08 7.98
CA ASP A 193 -20.88 -7.58 6.79
C ASP A 193 -19.87 -7.14 5.73
N ALA A 194 -18.81 -6.44 6.12
CA ALA A 194 -17.71 -6.06 5.23
C ALA A 194 -17.00 -7.29 4.64
N ALA A 195 -16.76 -8.33 5.45
CA ALA A 195 -16.17 -9.58 4.99
C ALA A 195 -17.09 -10.32 3.99
N VAL A 196 -18.40 -10.34 4.24
CA VAL A 196 -19.40 -10.91 3.32
C VAL A 196 -19.40 -10.14 2.01
N LEU A 197 -19.44 -8.80 2.05
CA LEU A 197 -19.41 -7.95 0.86
C LEU A 197 -18.12 -8.13 0.03
N ALA A 198 -16.99 -8.41 0.67
CA ALA A 198 -15.76 -8.72 -0.06
C ALA A 198 -15.64 -10.18 -0.53
N GLY A 199 -16.56 -11.05 -0.10
CA GLY A 199 -16.48 -12.49 -0.36
C GLY A 199 -15.38 -13.19 0.44
N ALA A 200 -14.94 -12.59 1.56
CA ALA A 200 -13.94 -13.17 2.47
C ALA A 200 -14.56 -14.19 3.45
N GLU A 201 -15.88 -14.30 3.54
CA GLU A 201 -16.56 -15.19 4.50
C GLU A 201 -16.08 -16.65 4.42
N GLY A 202 -15.96 -17.19 3.20
CA GLY A 202 -15.50 -18.56 2.98
C GLY A 202 -14.05 -18.79 3.40
N LEU A 203 -13.20 -17.76 3.32
CA LEU A 203 -11.82 -17.79 3.82
C LEU A 203 -11.81 -17.84 5.35
N VAL A 204 -12.56 -16.95 5.99
CA VAL A 204 -12.58 -16.85 7.46
C VAL A 204 -13.04 -18.16 8.10
N LYS A 205 -14.01 -18.86 7.48
CA LYS A 205 -14.47 -20.18 7.93
C LYS A 205 -13.40 -21.28 7.88
N LYS A 206 -12.35 -21.13 7.08
CA LYS A 206 -11.23 -22.09 7.02
C LYS A 206 -10.28 -21.95 8.19
N PHE A 207 -10.23 -20.79 8.83
CA PHE A 207 -9.34 -20.58 9.96
C PHE A 207 -9.98 -21.10 11.26
N GLU A 208 -9.20 -21.83 12.06
CA GLU A 208 -9.65 -22.38 13.35
C GLU A 208 -10.15 -21.28 14.30
N ARG A 209 -9.51 -20.11 14.29
CA ARG A 209 -9.86 -18.94 15.10
C ARG A 209 -10.74 -17.93 14.37
N GLY A 210 -11.15 -18.23 13.14
CA GLY A 210 -11.98 -17.33 12.33
C GLY A 210 -11.40 -15.93 12.21
N PHE A 211 -12.17 -14.93 12.64
CA PHE A 211 -11.78 -13.52 12.59
C PHE A 211 -10.60 -13.15 13.51
N GLU A 212 -10.35 -13.95 14.56
CA GLU A 212 -9.26 -13.74 15.52
C GLU A 212 -7.91 -14.29 15.02
N THR A 213 -7.86 -14.79 13.79
CA THR A 213 -6.65 -15.33 13.19
C THR A 213 -5.68 -14.21 12.86
N VAL A 214 -4.51 -14.20 13.50
CA VAL A 214 -3.45 -13.23 13.24
C VAL A 214 -2.78 -13.54 11.90
N LEU A 215 -2.84 -12.58 10.99
CA LEU A 215 -2.22 -12.66 9.67
C LEU A 215 -0.80 -12.14 9.80
N THR A 216 0.21 -12.92 9.40
CA THR A 216 1.64 -12.57 9.55
C THR A 216 2.01 -12.15 10.99
N PRO A 217 2.30 -13.07 11.91
CA PRO A 217 3.14 -12.74 13.05
C PRO A 217 4.43 -12.17 12.47
N ALA A 218 4.68 -10.88 12.69
CA ALA A 218 5.97 -10.30 12.36
C ALA A 218 7.02 -11.13 13.10
N GLY A 219 7.77 -11.95 12.38
CA GLY A 219 8.87 -12.73 12.92
C GLY A 219 9.94 -11.78 13.40
N THR A 220 9.78 -11.21 14.58
CA THR A 220 10.72 -10.30 15.21
C THR A 220 12.02 -11.02 15.59
N ALA A 221 12.01 -12.35 15.59
CA ALA A 221 13.20 -13.18 15.56
C ALA A 221 12.90 -14.53 14.87
N GLN A 222 13.59 -14.83 13.77
CA GLN A 222 13.71 -16.20 13.28
C GLN A 222 14.82 -16.89 14.09
N MET A 223 14.51 -17.23 15.35
CA MET A 223 15.38 -18.13 16.12
C MET A 223 15.11 -19.55 15.59
N SER A 224 16.06 -20.10 14.82
CA SER A 224 16.03 -21.51 14.46
C SER A 224 16.31 -22.33 15.71
N PHE A 225 15.25 -22.75 16.40
CA PHE A 225 15.36 -23.68 17.53
C PHE A 225 15.49 -25.09 16.98
N ASN A 226 16.67 -25.69 17.14
CA ASN A 226 16.85 -27.11 16.87
C ASN A 226 16.33 -27.88 18.09
N ALA A 227 15.04 -28.22 18.09
CA ALA A 227 14.36 -28.90 19.20
C ALA A 227 14.67 -30.41 19.27
N SER A 228 15.78 -30.86 18.69
CA SER A 228 16.20 -32.26 18.67
C SER A 228 16.40 -32.76 20.10
N GLY A 229 15.46 -33.58 20.60
CA GLY A 229 15.58 -34.27 21.89
C GLY A 229 14.68 -33.77 23.03
N ASN A 230 13.77 -32.81 22.81
CA ASN A 230 12.78 -32.42 23.83
C ASN A 230 11.36 -32.33 23.27
N GLU A 231 10.60 -33.41 23.42
CA GLU A 231 9.21 -33.52 22.94
C GLU A 231 8.28 -32.48 23.58
N ALA A 232 8.49 -32.13 24.86
CA ALA A 232 7.66 -31.15 25.56
C ALA A 232 7.84 -29.73 25.00
N LEU A 233 9.10 -29.31 24.75
CA LEU A 233 9.39 -28.02 24.10
C LEU A 233 8.93 -27.99 22.64
N THR A 234 9.05 -29.12 21.93
CA THR A 234 8.53 -29.24 20.55
C THR A 234 7.00 -29.12 20.52
N ALA A 235 6.30 -29.71 21.50
CA ALA A 235 4.86 -29.58 21.64
C ALA A 235 4.44 -28.14 21.96
N GLU A 236 5.14 -27.44 22.85
CA GLU A 236 4.88 -26.03 23.16
C GLU A 236 5.21 -25.09 21.98
N PHE A 237 6.31 -25.33 21.26
CA PHE A 237 6.64 -24.57 20.05
C PHE A 237 5.59 -24.77 18.94
N ASN A 238 5.07 -26.00 18.78
CA ASN A 238 3.97 -26.26 17.85
C ASN A 238 2.64 -25.63 18.26
N LYS A 239 2.46 -25.28 19.55
CA LYS A 239 1.33 -24.46 20.03
C LYS A 239 1.54 -22.96 19.78
N MET A 240 2.75 -22.49 19.50
CA MET A 240 3.00 -21.09 19.15
C MET A 240 2.36 -20.74 17.80
N GLU A 241 1.93 -19.48 17.67
CA GLU A 241 1.16 -19.01 16.52
C GLU A 241 1.92 -19.19 15.20
N LYS A 242 1.44 -20.13 14.39
CA LYS A 242 1.86 -20.25 13.00
C LYS A 242 1.20 -19.13 12.22
N SER A 243 2.00 -18.42 11.43
CA SER A 243 1.50 -17.46 10.45
C SER A 243 0.48 -18.15 9.53
N ALA A 244 -0.77 -17.67 9.51
CA ALA A 244 -1.73 -18.13 8.52
C ALA A 244 -1.30 -17.63 7.13
N ASP A 245 -0.76 -18.52 6.31
CA ASP A 245 -0.43 -18.22 4.92
C ASP A 245 -1.72 -18.03 4.12
N VAL A 246 -1.91 -16.80 3.64
CA VAL A 246 -3.04 -16.41 2.79
C VAL A 246 -2.57 -16.26 1.35
N SER A 247 -3.34 -16.82 0.41
CA SER A 247 -3.10 -16.68 -1.03
C SER A 247 -3.31 -15.24 -1.51
N GLY A 248 -2.84 -14.90 -2.72
CA GLY A 248 -3.01 -13.56 -3.29
C GLY A 248 -4.47 -13.11 -3.37
N GLY A 249 -5.37 -13.98 -3.84
CA GLY A 249 -6.80 -13.68 -3.90
C GLY A 249 -7.46 -13.56 -2.53
N GLU A 250 -7.02 -14.33 -1.53
CA GLU A 250 -7.49 -14.24 -0.15
C GLU A 250 -7.07 -12.92 0.51
N ARG A 251 -5.81 -12.50 0.33
CA ARG A 251 -5.32 -11.19 0.78
C ARG A 251 -6.15 -10.06 0.18
N GLN A 252 -6.42 -10.15 -1.11
CA GLN A 252 -7.20 -9.17 -1.83
C GLN A 252 -8.64 -9.05 -1.34
N ARG A 253 -9.29 -10.17 -1.00
CA ARG A 253 -10.63 -10.15 -0.37
C ARG A 253 -10.61 -9.50 1.01
N ILE A 254 -9.58 -9.72 1.82
CA ILE A 254 -9.46 -9.04 3.13
C ILE A 254 -9.24 -7.53 2.97
N VAL A 255 -8.40 -7.10 2.02
CA VAL A 255 -8.18 -5.67 1.73
C VAL A 255 -9.44 -5.02 1.11
N ALA A 256 -10.18 -5.75 0.28
CA ALA A 256 -11.48 -5.31 -0.22
C ALA A 256 -12.49 -5.17 0.93
N ALA A 257 -12.50 -6.07 1.92
CA ALA A 257 -13.34 -5.94 3.11
C ALA A 257 -12.98 -4.68 3.92
N ARG A 258 -11.71 -4.36 4.07
CA ARG A 258 -11.24 -3.09 4.67
C ARG A 258 -11.81 -1.87 3.91
N THR A 259 -11.92 -1.97 2.58
CA THR A 259 -12.54 -0.91 1.77
C THR A 259 -14.05 -0.81 2.01
N PHE A 260 -14.77 -1.93 2.04
CA PHE A 260 -16.20 -1.92 2.39
C PHE A 260 -16.45 -1.38 3.80
N MET A 261 -15.58 -1.72 4.75
CA MET A 261 -15.61 -1.15 6.09
C MET A 261 -15.47 0.39 6.05
N ARG A 262 -14.58 0.91 5.20
CA ARG A 262 -14.46 2.36 4.98
C ARG A 262 -15.75 2.96 4.41
N LEU A 263 -16.41 2.28 3.48
CA LEU A 263 -17.66 2.73 2.85
C LEU A 263 -18.88 2.76 3.79
N PHE A 264 -18.78 2.15 4.98
CA PHE A 264 -19.78 2.30 6.03
C PHE A 264 -19.69 3.62 6.80
N SER A 265 -18.68 4.44 6.50
CA SER A 265 -18.60 5.83 6.98
C SER A 265 -19.41 6.73 6.04
N ASP A 266 -20.22 7.62 6.61
CA ASP A 266 -21.06 8.53 5.83
C ASP A 266 -20.26 9.66 5.19
N ASP A 267 -19.06 9.93 5.68
CA ASP A 267 -18.18 11.00 5.20
C ASP A 267 -17.45 10.69 3.89
N ILE A 268 -17.65 9.49 3.31
CA ILE A 268 -16.97 9.11 2.06
C ILE A 268 -17.69 9.70 0.86
N ASN A 269 -16.98 10.53 0.10
CA ASN A 269 -17.46 11.20 -1.10
C ASN A 269 -16.78 10.74 -2.39
N LEU A 270 -15.57 10.19 -2.27
CA LEU A 270 -14.80 9.64 -3.39
C LEU A 270 -14.31 8.23 -3.05
N VAL A 271 -14.53 7.29 -3.96
CA VAL A 271 -13.98 5.94 -3.90
C VAL A 271 -13.06 5.75 -5.09
N THR A 272 -11.80 5.43 -4.84
CA THR A 272 -10.81 5.16 -5.88
C THR A 272 -10.31 3.73 -5.75
N VAL A 273 -10.22 3.04 -6.88
CA VAL A 273 -9.96 1.61 -6.89
C VAL A 273 -8.95 1.30 -8.00
N ASP A 274 -7.76 0.83 -7.62
CA ASP A 274 -6.65 0.57 -8.54
C ASP A 274 -6.41 -0.93 -8.70
N GLU A 275 -6.81 -1.47 -9.86
CA GLU A 275 -6.70 -2.89 -10.22
C GLU A 275 -7.22 -3.88 -9.15
N PRO A 276 -8.49 -3.76 -8.73
CA PRO A 276 -9.06 -4.51 -7.60
C PRO A 276 -9.37 -5.96 -7.91
N SER A 277 -8.91 -6.50 -9.04
CA SER A 277 -9.19 -7.87 -9.50
C SER A 277 -7.93 -8.66 -9.91
N SER A 278 -6.73 -8.10 -9.72
CA SER A 278 -5.50 -8.72 -10.25
C SER A 278 -5.23 -10.15 -9.79
N ALA A 279 -5.65 -10.54 -8.57
CA ALA A 279 -5.53 -11.90 -8.05
C ALA A 279 -6.89 -12.60 -7.83
N LEU A 280 -7.97 -12.10 -8.44
CA LEU A 280 -9.29 -12.73 -8.42
C LEU A 280 -9.59 -13.46 -9.73
N ASP A 281 -10.40 -14.51 -9.62
CA ASP A 281 -11.00 -15.20 -10.75
C ASP A 281 -12.13 -14.35 -11.39
N PRO A 282 -12.52 -14.62 -12.65
CA PRO A 282 -13.52 -13.80 -13.35
C PRO A 282 -14.87 -13.66 -12.63
N GLN A 283 -15.32 -14.72 -11.94
CA GLN A 283 -16.55 -14.67 -11.14
C GLN A 283 -16.36 -13.77 -9.91
N GLY A 284 -15.28 -13.96 -9.16
CA GLY A 284 -14.95 -13.12 -8.01
C GLY A 284 -14.79 -11.63 -8.37
N GLU A 285 -14.20 -11.32 -9.52
CA GLU A 285 -14.10 -9.95 -10.05
C GLU A 285 -15.48 -9.33 -10.31
N CYS A 286 -16.37 -10.06 -10.98
CA CYS A 286 -17.71 -9.59 -11.30
C CYS A 286 -18.52 -9.30 -10.02
N GLU A 287 -18.50 -10.23 -9.07
CA GLU A 287 -19.21 -10.08 -7.79
C GLU A 287 -18.68 -8.90 -6.98
N LEU A 288 -17.36 -8.74 -6.87
CA LEU A 288 -16.75 -7.64 -6.14
C LEU A 288 -17.15 -6.29 -6.75
N PHE A 289 -17.07 -6.15 -8.07
CA PHE A 289 -17.45 -4.92 -8.73
C PHE A 289 -18.95 -4.63 -8.57
N GLN A 290 -19.81 -5.63 -8.73
CA GLN A 290 -21.25 -5.45 -8.55
C GLN A 290 -21.56 -4.92 -7.14
N ARG A 291 -20.90 -5.46 -6.10
CA ARG A 291 -21.07 -5.02 -4.72
C ARG A 291 -20.53 -3.61 -4.46
N LEU A 292 -19.35 -3.28 -4.99
CA LEU A 292 -18.80 -1.92 -4.91
C LEU A 292 -19.72 -0.91 -5.60
N ARG A 293 -20.24 -1.24 -6.79
CA ARG A 293 -21.18 -0.39 -7.51
C ARG A 293 -22.50 -0.21 -6.76
N ASN A 294 -23.01 -1.26 -6.13
CA ASN A 294 -24.23 -1.17 -5.33
C ASN A 294 -24.02 -0.29 -4.08
N ALA A 295 -22.80 -0.28 -3.53
CA ALA A 295 -22.39 0.59 -2.42
C ALA A 295 -22.10 2.04 -2.86
N ARG A 296 -22.39 2.42 -4.11
CA ARG A 296 -22.12 3.76 -4.66
C ARG A 296 -22.85 4.85 -3.90
N HIS A 297 -24.12 4.69 -3.51
CA HIS A 297 -24.89 5.66 -2.70
C HIS A 297 -24.65 7.16 -3.04
N GLY A 298 -24.53 7.51 -4.33
CA GLY A 298 -24.27 8.89 -4.78
C GLY A 298 -22.80 9.35 -4.71
N ARG A 299 -21.87 8.52 -4.24
CA ARG A 299 -20.42 8.78 -4.19
C ARG A 299 -19.80 8.74 -5.57
N THR A 300 -18.80 9.59 -5.80
CA THR A 300 -17.97 9.52 -7.01
C THR A 300 -17.09 8.27 -6.92
N MET A 301 -17.04 7.46 -7.97
CA MET A 301 -16.24 6.24 -8.00
C MET A 301 -15.31 6.24 -9.20
N ILE A 302 -14.03 5.98 -8.99
CA ILE A 302 -13.01 5.90 -10.04
C ILE A 302 -12.33 4.54 -9.98
N PHE A 303 -12.46 3.76 -11.05
CA PHE A 303 -11.80 2.48 -11.19
C PHE A 303 -10.68 2.56 -12.22
N VAL A 304 -9.50 2.11 -11.88
CA VAL A 304 -8.41 1.85 -12.82
C VAL A 304 -8.38 0.35 -13.10
N THR A 305 -8.39 -0.01 -14.38
CA THR A 305 -8.26 -1.40 -14.81
C THR A 305 -7.52 -1.51 -16.13
N HIS A 306 -6.80 -2.61 -16.30
CA HIS A 306 -6.28 -3.04 -17.60
C HIS A 306 -7.17 -4.12 -18.25
N ARG A 307 -8.20 -4.61 -17.56
CA ARG A 307 -9.14 -5.63 -18.04
C ARG A 307 -10.41 -4.96 -18.55
N PHE A 308 -10.64 -5.08 -19.86
CA PHE A 308 -11.82 -4.57 -20.53
C PHE A 308 -12.93 -5.60 -20.36
N GLY A 309 -14.10 -5.19 -19.86
CA GLY A 309 -15.13 -6.15 -19.48
C GLY A 309 -16.35 -5.51 -18.85
N HIS A 310 -16.83 -6.11 -17.75
CA HIS A 310 -18.04 -5.68 -17.06
C HIS A 310 -17.93 -4.23 -16.53
N LEU A 311 -16.77 -3.83 -16.03
CA LEU A 311 -16.52 -2.48 -15.50
C LEU A 311 -16.86 -1.37 -16.50
N THR A 312 -16.30 -1.47 -17.71
CA THR A 312 -16.42 -0.43 -18.73
C THR A 312 -17.85 -0.25 -19.23
N LYS A 313 -18.66 -1.31 -19.23
CA LYS A 313 -20.05 -1.26 -19.74
C LYS A 313 -20.99 -0.40 -18.88
N TYR A 314 -20.70 -0.27 -17.59
CA TYR A 314 -21.54 0.49 -16.66
C TYR A 314 -20.94 1.84 -16.28
N ALA A 315 -19.80 2.21 -16.87
CA ALA A 315 -19.15 3.48 -16.60
C ALA A 315 -19.96 4.63 -17.21
N ASP A 316 -20.18 5.68 -16.43
CA ASP A 316 -20.74 6.94 -16.93
C ASP A 316 -19.71 7.68 -17.80
N LEU A 317 -18.43 7.48 -17.50
CA LEU A 317 -17.30 8.05 -18.23
C LEU A 317 -16.14 7.05 -18.26
N ILE A 318 -15.64 6.75 -19.46
CA ILE A 318 -14.39 6.04 -19.66
C ILE A 318 -13.32 7.05 -20.04
N VAL A 319 -12.14 6.92 -19.43
CA VAL A 319 -10.95 7.71 -19.75
C VAL A 319 -9.88 6.75 -20.28
N CYS A 320 -9.60 6.81 -21.57
CA CYS A 320 -8.53 6.04 -22.18
C CYS A 320 -7.21 6.81 -22.08
N MET A 321 -6.24 6.24 -21.38
CA MET A 321 -4.90 6.79 -21.22
C MET A 321 -3.88 6.03 -22.04
N LYS A 322 -3.00 6.77 -22.70
CA LYS A 322 -1.82 6.26 -23.38
C LYS A 322 -0.68 7.20 -23.06
N ASP A 323 0.48 6.65 -22.73
CA ASP A 323 1.71 7.43 -22.87
C ASP A 323 1.78 8.70 -21.98
N GLY A 324 1.11 8.67 -20.82
CA GLY A 324 1.00 9.79 -19.88
C GLY A 324 -0.11 10.80 -20.21
N LYS A 325 -0.87 10.58 -21.29
CA LYS A 325 -1.91 11.50 -21.79
C LYS A 325 -3.29 10.82 -21.80
N ILE A 326 -4.34 11.62 -21.73
CA ILE A 326 -5.70 11.18 -22.07
C ILE A 326 -5.83 11.27 -23.59
N VAL A 327 -6.12 10.15 -24.24
CA VAL A 327 -6.30 10.10 -25.70
C VAL A 327 -7.77 10.17 -26.10
N GLU A 328 -8.66 9.54 -25.32
CA GLU A 328 -10.09 9.46 -25.62
C GLU A 328 -10.90 9.45 -24.32
N THR A 329 -12.09 10.04 -24.37
CA THR A 329 -13.07 9.98 -23.28
C THR A 329 -14.47 9.80 -23.82
N GLY A 330 -15.30 8.99 -23.18
CA GLY A 330 -16.68 8.78 -23.62
C GLY A 330 -17.36 7.61 -22.92
N THR A 331 -18.51 7.19 -23.43
CA THR A 331 -19.19 5.97 -22.99
C THR A 331 -18.61 4.75 -23.72
N HIS A 332 -18.85 3.55 -23.18
CA HIS A 332 -18.43 2.29 -23.80
C HIS A 332 -18.83 2.20 -25.28
N ASP A 333 -20.12 2.39 -25.57
CA ASP A 333 -20.65 2.28 -26.93
C ASP A 333 -20.14 3.40 -27.84
N GLY A 334 -19.94 4.60 -27.30
CA GLY A 334 -19.39 5.74 -28.04
C GLY A 334 -17.96 5.46 -28.49
N LEU A 335 -17.10 5.02 -27.55
CA LEU A 335 -15.70 4.74 -27.83
C LEU A 335 -15.48 3.52 -28.73
N LEU A 336 -16.35 2.50 -28.65
CA LEU A 336 -16.32 1.38 -29.59
C LEU A 336 -16.65 1.82 -31.02
N LYS A 337 -17.64 2.70 -31.20
CA LYS A 337 -18.02 3.24 -32.51
C LYS A 337 -16.95 4.14 -33.11
N SER A 338 -16.23 4.88 -32.28
CA SER A 338 -15.13 5.76 -32.73
C SER A 338 -13.93 4.99 -33.30
N ALA A 339 -13.86 3.66 -33.10
CA ALA A 339 -12.77 2.80 -33.60
C ALA A 339 -11.35 3.30 -33.23
N GLY A 340 -11.24 3.99 -32.09
CA GLY A 340 -10.00 4.58 -31.60
C GLY A 340 -9.12 3.61 -30.80
N GLU A 341 -8.21 4.15 -30.00
CA GLU A 341 -7.31 3.39 -29.11
C GLU A 341 -8.10 2.52 -28.12
N TYR A 342 -9.22 3.03 -27.60
CA TYR A 342 -10.09 2.24 -26.73
C TYR A 342 -10.61 0.98 -27.43
N ALA A 343 -11.18 1.15 -28.64
CA ALA A 343 -11.73 0.04 -29.43
C ALA A 343 -10.65 -0.97 -29.81
N ARG A 344 -9.45 -0.48 -30.15
CA ARG A 344 -8.27 -1.31 -30.45
C ARG A 344 -7.92 -2.20 -29.25
N LEU A 345 -7.76 -1.63 -28.06
CA LEU A 345 -7.41 -2.38 -26.85
C LEU A 345 -8.51 -3.37 -26.45
N TYR A 346 -9.77 -2.96 -26.56
CA TYR A 346 -10.92 -3.82 -26.31
C TYR A 346 -10.92 -5.04 -27.25
N ASN A 347 -10.76 -4.82 -28.55
CA ASN A 347 -10.79 -5.89 -29.56
C ASN A 347 -9.62 -6.87 -29.39
N ILE A 348 -8.44 -6.39 -29.00
CA ILE A 348 -7.30 -7.28 -28.69
C ILE A 348 -7.68 -8.24 -27.56
N GLN A 349 -8.27 -7.76 -26.48
CA GLN A 349 -8.69 -8.64 -25.38
C GLN A 349 -9.87 -9.54 -25.78
N ALA A 350 -10.86 -9.01 -26.50
CA ALA A 350 -11.99 -9.80 -26.97
C ALA A 350 -11.57 -10.95 -27.90
N SER A 351 -10.61 -10.70 -28.80
CA SER A 351 -10.09 -11.69 -29.74
C SER A 351 -9.46 -12.91 -29.06
N ALA A 352 -8.88 -12.72 -27.86
CA ALA A 352 -8.32 -13.81 -27.07
C ALA A 352 -9.37 -14.80 -26.53
N PHE A 353 -10.65 -14.43 -26.50
CA PHE A 353 -11.76 -15.27 -26.04
C PHE A 353 -12.59 -15.89 -27.17
N THR A 354 -12.38 -15.44 -28.40
CA THR A 354 -13.12 -15.89 -29.59
C THR A 354 -12.29 -16.76 -30.54
N SER A 355 -11.06 -17.11 -30.15
CA SER A 355 -10.13 -17.92 -30.95
C SER A 355 -10.22 -19.41 -30.65
#